data_AF-A0A090MNM9-F1
#
_entry.id   AF-A0A090MNM9-F1
#
_cell.length_a   1.000
_cell.length_b   1.000
_cell.length_c   1.000
_cell.angle_alpha   90.00
_cell.angle_beta   90.00
_cell.angle_gamma   90.00
#
_symmetry.space_group_name_H-M   'P 1'
#
loop_
_entity.id
_entity.type
_entity.pdbx_description
1 polymer ?
#
loop_
_entity_poly.entity_id
_entity_poly.type
_entity_poly.pdbx_seq_one_letter_code
_entity_poly.pdbx_strand_id
1 'polypeptide(L)'
;MFKRHCFLSYYLQEVIPYSKYVLFIDADIGVINPIHNLTKYLPVGNEEILFEERIFNYEISAGSYFIRNSIYTRKLLLKWAEFEKYIPNSFTGSDNVALHPYLLKYIPKNYKNGTFICNEIWYKSKSFYDTERYVACIKYFMNNYFIKTNNYNDNEYYLDNGKIKIIKKLSKRKWVRDVWLIDNQFSENDFMLHGLKKSAINSNDFGSWKQIPYECSEIKYTEEFDKSLLTFTNYKNFQILPNIIKSNNYSYDNNIILILHISSDQKFDKLKNHLQNWEGYISLAVYLTSSFTYTFETICTYCKIKEIIGKSNKLSVHFVYKNLINNTIDTYLFSHTLKSICYKYPITYSKAICTKKLANESEIATKMSNYPVNILRNVARKFSYSKYILIGDVDHMFSKNFHNKMLNVAKKVLSENNKNALVYRIFEVETKNLTNAPLTKKELKKQLLLKKAFIFHHTYKGAHSISRLDEWLSIEDQETPDIQFEAIYDRFKWEPQFVSLSNIPYHDETFPYPNRDNTVLRWEMCRSGYKFLVVNDVFMFHLGFKENGESKAVSIARYLTRNQLNKSLEKFKKLMDIKYPSTAKKCPISN
;
A
#
# COMPACT_ATOMS: atom_id res chain seq x y z
N MET A 1 -9.24 -27.07 16.04
CA MET A 1 -8.57 -26.93 14.73
C MET A 1 -9.52 -26.55 13.60
N PHE A 2 -10.75 -27.08 13.51
CA PHE A 2 -11.72 -26.81 12.42
C PHE A 2 -11.91 -25.33 12.04
N LYS A 3 -11.87 -24.42 13.01
CA LYS A 3 -11.95 -22.96 12.79
C LYS A 3 -10.97 -22.42 11.75
N ARG A 4 -9.80 -23.07 11.54
CA ARG A 4 -8.80 -22.66 10.56
C ARG A 4 -9.33 -22.71 9.12
N HIS A 5 -10.15 -23.70 8.77
CA HIS A 5 -10.75 -23.80 7.43
C HIS A 5 -11.85 -22.76 7.22
N CYS A 6 -12.62 -22.45 8.27
CA CYS A 6 -13.60 -21.35 8.25
C CYS A 6 -12.90 -20.01 8.05
N PHE A 7 -11.88 -19.71 8.86
CA PHE A 7 -11.06 -18.51 8.71
C PHE A 7 -10.47 -18.40 7.31
N LEU A 8 -9.85 -19.47 6.80
CA LEU A 8 -9.27 -19.47 5.45
C LEU A 8 -10.32 -19.13 4.38
N SER A 9 -11.54 -19.69 4.47
CA SER A 9 -12.60 -19.37 3.52
C SER A 9 -12.94 -17.87 3.48
N TYR A 10 -13.14 -17.25 4.65
CA TYR A 10 -13.44 -15.81 4.73
C TYR A 10 -12.23 -14.96 4.32
N TYR A 11 -11.02 -15.34 4.74
CA TYR A 11 -9.79 -14.64 4.37
C TYR A 11 -9.56 -14.62 2.86
N LEU A 12 -9.81 -15.74 2.17
CA LEU A 12 -9.77 -15.86 0.71
C LEU A 12 -10.78 -14.96 0.00
N GLN A 13 -11.92 -14.69 0.63
CA GLN A 13 -12.99 -13.87 0.06
C GLN A 13 -12.78 -12.38 0.33
N GLU A 14 -12.37 -12.03 1.54
CA GLU A 14 -12.41 -10.65 2.04
C GLU A 14 -11.04 -9.97 1.99
N VAL A 15 -9.96 -10.72 2.24
CA VAL A 15 -8.61 -10.15 2.40
C VAL A 15 -7.77 -10.34 1.14
N ILE A 16 -7.81 -11.52 0.53
CA ILE A 16 -7.03 -11.83 -0.68
C ILE A 16 -7.88 -12.32 -1.87
N PRO A 17 -8.93 -11.58 -2.28
CA PRO A 17 -9.87 -12.01 -3.33
C PRO A 17 -9.22 -12.22 -4.71
N TYR A 18 -8.05 -11.62 -4.95
CA TYR A 18 -7.32 -11.71 -6.22
C TYR A 18 -6.32 -12.88 -6.29
N SER A 19 -6.04 -13.54 -5.16
CA SER A 19 -5.14 -14.69 -5.14
C SER A 19 -5.80 -15.88 -5.83
N LYS A 20 -5.28 -16.27 -7.00
CA LYS A 20 -5.83 -17.39 -7.79
C LYS A 20 -5.58 -18.75 -7.13
N TYR A 21 -4.38 -18.94 -6.58
CA TYR A 21 -3.95 -20.16 -5.92
C TYR A 21 -3.45 -19.85 -4.52
N VAL A 22 -3.72 -20.75 -3.58
CA VAL A 22 -3.24 -20.63 -2.20
C VAL A 22 -2.73 -21.99 -1.74
N LEU A 23 -1.56 -21.97 -1.08
CA LEU A 23 -1.03 -23.10 -0.33
C LEU A 23 -1.34 -22.86 1.15
N PHE A 24 -2.08 -23.78 1.76
CA PHE A 24 -2.24 -23.83 3.20
C PHE A 24 -1.15 -24.72 3.80
N ILE A 25 -0.54 -24.28 4.91
CA ILE A 25 0.48 -25.01 5.66
C ILE A 25 0.31 -24.78 7.17
N ASP A 26 0.63 -25.79 7.96
CA ASP A 26 0.76 -25.69 9.41
C ASP A 26 2.06 -25.00 9.82
N ALA A 27 2.06 -24.44 11.03
CA ALA A 27 3.17 -23.64 11.55
C ALA A 27 4.45 -24.46 11.83
N ASP A 28 4.34 -25.78 11.90
CA ASP A 28 5.45 -26.72 12.06
C ASP A 28 5.87 -27.38 10.74
N ILE A 29 5.47 -26.79 9.60
CA ILE A 29 5.95 -27.15 8.26
C ILE A 29 6.97 -26.11 7.79
N GLY A 30 8.20 -26.55 7.48
CA GLY A 30 9.28 -25.69 7.00
C GLY A 30 9.73 -26.06 5.58
N VAL A 31 10.11 -25.04 4.81
CA VAL A 31 10.78 -25.21 3.51
C VAL A 31 12.24 -25.59 3.76
N ILE A 32 12.65 -26.76 3.27
CA ILE A 32 14.04 -27.24 3.41
C ILE A 32 14.81 -27.02 2.11
N ASN A 33 14.13 -27.12 0.95
CA ASN A 33 14.75 -26.83 -0.33
C ASN A 33 14.01 -25.72 -1.09
N PRO A 34 14.52 -24.47 -1.07
CA PRO A 34 13.87 -23.33 -1.70
C PRO A 34 14.00 -23.30 -3.23
N ILE A 35 14.72 -24.24 -3.85
CA ILE A 35 14.89 -24.29 -5.32
C ILE A 35 13.64 -24.84 -6.03
N HIS A 36 12.70 -25.45 -5.30
CA HIS A 36 11.48 -26.02 -5.87
C HIS A 36 10.54 -24.92 -6.37
N ASN A 37 10.09 -25.06 -7.62
CA ASN A 37 9.09 -24.16 -8.18
C ASN A 37 7.67 -24.58 -7.76
N LEU A 38 6.94 -23.68 -7.09
CA LEU A 38 5.56 -23.91 -6.65
C LEU A 38 4.61 -24.27 -7.80
N THR A 39 4.87 -23.80 -9.03
CA THR A 39 4.01 -24.07 -10.20
C THR A 39 3.82 -25.56 -10.46
N LYS A 40 4.81 -26.38 -10.12
CA LYS A 40 4.77 -27.85 -10.22
C LYS A 40 3.63 -28.47 -9.39
N TYR A 41 3.27 -27.84 -8.28
CA TYR A 41 2.33 -28.37 -7.29
C TYR A 41 0.92 -27.75 -7.41
N LEU A 42 0.74 -26.71 -8.23
CA LEU A 42 -0.52 -25.97 -8.31
C LEU A 42 -1.66 -26.80 -8.94
N PRO A 43 -2.93 -26.50 -8.61
CA PRO A 43 -4.10 -27.07 -9.29
C PRO A 43 -4.12 -26.76 -10.80
N VAL A 44 -4.22 -27.80 -11.63
CA VAL A 44 -4.29 -27.74 -13.10
C VAL A 44 -5.68 -28.11 -13.63
N GLY A 45 -6.03 -27.66 -14.83
CA GLY A 45 -7.32 -28.01 -15.46
C GLY A 45 -8.54 -27.65 -14.59
N ASN A 46 -9.36 -28.65 -14.28
CA ASN A 46 -10.56 -28.51 -13.45
C ASN A 46 -10.32 -28.75 -11.94
N GLU A 47 -9.07 -28.92 -11.50
CA GLU A 47 -8.74 -29.13 -10.10
C GLU A 47 -9.02 -27.87 -9.26
N GLU A 48 -9.64 -28.07 -8.11
CA GLU A 48 -10.01 -27.02 -7.16
C GLU A 48 -9.26 -27.14 -5.84
N ILE A 49 -9.04 -28.36 -5.35
CA ILE A 49 -8.27 -28.65 -4.12
C ILE A 49 -7.45 -29.92 -4.26
N LEU A 50 -6.19 -29.86 -3.82
CA LEU A 50 -5.25 -30.97 -3.77
C LEU A 50 -4.86 -31.25 -2.32
N PHE A 51 -5.20 -32.44 -1.84
CA PHE A 51 -4.68 -33.00 -0.60
C PHE A 51 -3.55 -33.97 -0.90
N GLU A 52 -2.73 -34.31 0.10
CA GLU A 52 -1.70 -35.34 -0.03
C GLU A 52 -1.89 -36.45 1.01
N GLU A 53 -1.53 -37.68 0.65
CA GLU A 53 -1.38 -38.76 1.62
C GLU A 53 -0.08 -38.59 2.40
N ARG A 54 -0.15 -38.78 3.73
CA ARG A 54 1.03 -38.83 4.57
C ARG A 54 1.83 -40.11 4.28
N ILE A 55 3.15 -40.00 4.23
CA ILE A 55 3.99 -41.18 3.95
C ILE A 55 3.93 -42.17 5.12
N PHE A 56 4.01 -41.67 6.36
CA PHE A 56 4.18 -42.53 7.53
C PHE A 56 2.94 -43.35 7.92
N ASN A 57 1.71 -42.92 7.57
CA ASN A 57 0.47 -43.59 7.97
C ASN A 57 -0.64 -43.49 6.90
N TYR A 58 -1.86 -43.92 7.22
CA TYR A 58 -2.98 -43.96 6.26
C TYR A 58 -3.70 -42.62 6.02
N GLU A 59 -3.24 -41.53 6.63
CA GLU A 59 -3.94 -40.25 6.60
C GLU A 59 -3.78 -39.49 5.28
N ILE A 60 -4.85 -38.80 4.90
CA ILE A 60 -4.83 -37.63 4.04
C ILE A 60 -4.56 -36.42 4.93
N SER A 61 -3.54 -35.63 4.60
CA SER A 61 -3.09 -34.50 5.42
C SER A 61 -4.08 -33.33 5.35
N ALA A 62 -4.47 -32.82 6.52
CA ALA A 62 -5.13 -31.53 6.70
C ALA A 62 -4.16 -30.40 7.01
N GLY A 63 -2.89 -30.72 7.31
CA GLY A 63 -1.86 -29.74 7.67
C GLY A 63 -1.24 -29.05 6.46
N SER A 64 -1.42 -29.57 5.25
CA SER A 64 -1.08 -28.86 4.03
C SER A 64 -1.93 -29.27 2.84
N TYR A 65 -2.39 -28.28 2.06
CA TYR A 65 -3.15 -28.49 0.83
C TYR A 65 -3.05 -27.28 -0.11
N PHE A 66 -3.05 -27.56 -1.42
CA PHE A 66 -3.16 -26.52 -2.46
C PHE A 66 -4.61 -26.32 -2.86
N ILE A 67 -5.00 -25.07 -3.07
CA ILE A 67 -6.35 -24.70 -3.50
C ILE A 67 -6.34 -23.66 -4.62
N ARG A 68 -7.37 -23.73 -5.46
CA ARG A 68 -7.85 -22.63 -6.28
C ARG A 68 -8.85 -21.80 -5.47
N ASN A 69 -8.68 -20.48 -5.45
CA ASN A 69 -9.62 -19.58 -4.76
C ASN A 69 -10.91 -19.44 -5.58
N SER A 70 -11.83 -20.38 -5.41
CA SER A 70 -13.12 -20.42 -6.07
C SER A 70 -14.26 -20.46 -5.05
N ILE A 71 -15.48 -20.17 -5.53
CA ILE A 71 -16.70 -20.36 -4.72
C ILE A 71 -16.82 -21.82 -4.28
N TYR A 72 -16.40 -22.77 -5.12
CA TYR A 72 -16.41 -24.19 -4.80
C TYR A 72 -15.52 -24.50 -3.61
N THR A 73 -14.25 -24.10 -3.66
CA THR A 73 -13.28 -24.36 -2.59
C THR A 73 -13.68 -23.70 -1.28
N ARG A 74 -14.12 -22.43 -1.32
CA ARG A 74 -14.57 -21.72 -0.11
C ARG A 74 -15.75 -22.44 0.56
N LYS A 75 -16.74 -22.90 -0.22
CA LYS A 75 -17.86 -23.70 0.30
C LYS A 75 -17.41 -25.05 0.86
N LEU A 76 -16.44 -25.70 0.22
CA LEU A 76 -15.86 -26.95 0.71
C LEU A 76 -15.20 -26.75 2.08
N LEU A 77 -14.33 -25.73 2.22
CA LEU A 77 -13.67 -25.38 3.47
C LEU A 77 -14.67 -25.06 4.60
N LEU A 78 -15.73 -24.30 4.32
CA LEU A 78 -16.78 -24.02 5.30
C LEU A 78 -17.51 -25.29 5.74
N LYS A 79 -17.91 -26.15 4.79
CA LYS A 79 -18.58 -27.42 5.09
C LYS A 79 -17.68 -28.39 5.86
N TRP A 80 -16.37 -28.35 5.62
CA TRP A 80 -15.41 -29.14 6.39
C TRP A 80 -15.26 -28.58 7.81
N ALA A 81 -15.21 -27.26 7.98
CA ALA A 81 -15.22 -26.63 9.30
C ALA A 81 -16.51 -26.99 10.09
N GLU A 82 -17.67 -26.92 9.45
CA GLU A 82 -18.96 -27.32 10.04
C GLU A 82 -19.04 -28.82 10.38
N PHE A 83 -18.14 -29.64 9.79
CA PHE A 83 -18.10 -31.06 10.07
C PHE A 83 -17.72 -31.37 11.53
N GLU A 84 -17.18 -30.40 12.27
CA GLU A 84 -16.97 -30.45 13.72
C GLU A 84 -18.22 -30.92 14.48
N LYS A 85 -19.43 -30.60 13.99
CA LYS A 85 -20.70 -30.99 14.63
C LYS A 85 -21.02 -32.48 14.53
N TYR A 86 -20.30 -33.22 13.69
CA TYR A 86 -20.58 -34.64 13.39
C TYR A 86 -19.50 -35.59 13.90
N ILE A 87 -18.52 -35.09 14.65
CA ILE A 87 -17.48 -35.92 15.26
C ILE A 87 -18.01 -36.57 16.55
N PRO A 88 -17.55 -37.78 16.91
CA PRO A 88 -17.98 -38.46 18.13
C PRO A 88 -17.46 -37.77 19.40
N ASN A 89 -18.13 -38.02 20.52
CA ASN A 89 -17.66 -37.62 21.85
C ASN A 89 -16.61 -38.62 22.40
N SER A 90 -15.50 -38.76 21.68
CA SER A 90 -14.39 -39.68 21.95
C SER A 90 -13.06 -39.02 21.55
N PHE A 91 -11.93 -39.76 21.56
CA PHE A 91 -10.67 -39.22 21.02
C PHE A 91 -10.77 -39.08 19.49
N THR A 92 -10.93 -37.86 18.99
CA THR A 92 -11.34 -37.69 17.58
C THR A 92 -10.21 -37.60 16.57
N GLY A 93 -9.00 -37.21 16.99
CA GLY A 93 -7.93 -36.82 16.07
C GLY A 93 -8.23 -35.56 15.25
N SER A 94 -9.23 -34.77 15.70
CA SER A 94 -9.56 -33.44 15.16
C SER A 94 -9.98 -33.47 13.67
N ASP A 95 -9.84 -32.34 13.00
CA ASP A 95 -10.10 -32.07 11.59
C ASP A 95 -9.30 -32.94 10.62
N ASN A 96 -8.08 -33.36 10.97
CA ASN A 96 -7.27 -34.26 10.12
C ASN A 96 -7.94 -35.62 9.96
N VAL A 97 -8.34 -36.26 11.06
CA VAL A 97 -9.08 -37.53 11.01
C VAL A 97 -10.45 -37.31 10.38
N ALA A 98 -11.16 -36.24 10.76
CA ALA A 98 -12.48 -35.92 10.25
C ALA A 98 -12.54 -35.59 8.74
N LEU A 99 -11.41 -35.25 8.11
CA LEU A 99 -11.30 -35.09 6.66
C LEU A 99 -11.73 -36.36 5.91
N HIS A 100 -11.44 -37.54 6.46
CA HIS A 100 -11.71 -38.83 5.80
C HIS A 100 -13.21 -39.10 5.63
N PRO A 101 -14.04 -39.13 6.70
CA PRO A 101 -15.48 -39.26 6.55
C PRO A 101 -16.13 -38.06 5.84
N TYR A 102 -15.52 -36.88 5.88
CA TYR A 102 -15.95 -35.73 5.08
C TYR A 102 -15.78 -35.99 3.57
N LEU A 103 -14.58 -36.40 3.13
CA LEU A 103 -14.30 -36.75 1.74
C LEU A 103 -15.11 -37.97 1.30
N LEU A 104 -15.38 -38.90 2.21
CA LEU A 104 -16.24 -40.03 1.95
C LEU A 104 -17.62 -39.57 1.45
N LYS A 105 -18.15 -38.40 1.84
CA LYS A 105 -19.44 -37.88 1.34
C LYS A 105 -19.53 -37.79 -0.20
N TYR A 106 -18.41 -37.62 -0.89
CA TYR A 106 -18.33 -37.54 -2.35
C TYR A 106 -18.39 -38.89 -3.07
N ILE A 107 -18.33 -40.00 -2.34
CA ILE A 107 -18.41 -41.35 -2.92
C ILE A 107 -19.89 -41.80 -2.99
N PRO A 108 -20.31 -42.67 -3.93
CA PRO A 108 -21.69 -43.20 -3.95
C PRO A 108 -21.98 -44.19 -2.81
N LYS A 109 -23.25 -44.31 -2.38
CA LYS A 109 -23.65 -45.06 -1.17
C LYS A 109 -23.28 -46.55 -1.22
N ASN A 110 -23.41 -47.19 -2.39
CA ASN A 110 -23.09 -48.60 -2.59
C ASN A 110 -21.62 -48.96 -2.25
N TYR A 111 -20.68 -48.01 -2.36
CA TYR A 111 -19.28 -48.21 -1.99
C TYR A 111 -18.98 -47.88 -0.51
N LYS A 112 -19.97 -47.41 0.25
CA LYS A 112 -19.84 -47.07 1.69
C LYS A 112 -20.60 -48.03 2.60
N ASN A 113 -21.31 -49.00 2.04
CA ASN A 113 -22.02 -50.01 2.82
C ASN A 113 -21.01 -50.77 3.69
N GLY A 114 -21.20 -50.74 5.01
CA GLY A 114 -20.25 -51.32 5.97
C GLY A 114 -19.41 -50.30 6.76
N THR A 115 -19.40 -49.03 6.36
CA THR A 115 -18.63 -47.97 7.06
C THR A 115 -19.07 -47.72 8.50
N PHE A 116 -20.26 -48.19 8.90
CA PHE A 116 -20.71 -48.17 10.29
C PHE A 116 -19.73 -48.92 11.23
N ILE A 117 -19.08 -50.00 10.75
CA ILE A 117 -18.07 -50.73 11.52
C ILE A 117 -16.86 -49.84 11.80
N CYS A 118 -16.45 -49.00 10.83
CA CYS A 118 -15.40 -48.01 11.07
C CYS A 118 -15.86 -46.97 12.08
N ASN A 119 -17.10 -46.47 11.96
CA ASN A 119 -17.60 -45.47 12.90
C ASN A 119 -17.64 -45.99 14.34
N GLU A 120 -17.93 -47.27 14.57
CA GLU A 120 -17.82 -47.90 15.90
C GLU A 120 -16.41 -47.78 16.50
N ILE A 121 -15.36 -47.90 15.67
CA ILE A 121 -13.96 -47.66 16.11
C ILE A 121 -13.79 -46.22 16.54
N TRP A 122 -14.32 -45.26 15.76
CA TRP A 122 -14.20 -43.84 16.07
C TRP A 122 -15.01 -43.44 17.31
N TYR A 123 -16.22 -43.98 17.52
CA TYR A 123 -17.02 -43.71 18.72
C TYR A 123 -16.36 -44.25 20.01
N LYS A 124 -15.51 -45.27 19.91
CA LYS A 124 -14.84 -45.92 21.05
C LYS A 124 -13.36 -45.52 21.20
N SER A 125 -12.86 -44.63 20.34
CA SER A 125 -11.43 -44.28 20.30
C SER A 125 -10.97 -43.56 21.56
N LYS A 126 -9.78 -43.92 22.03
CA LYS A 126 -9.12 -43.31 23.20
C LYS A 126 -7.73 -42.77 22.89
N SER A 127 -7.19 -43.08 21.71
CA SER A 127 -5.81 -42.79 21.35
C SER A 127 -5.65 -42.49 19.86
N PHE A 128 -4.48 -41.95 19.48
CA PHE A 128 -4.08 -41.79 18.09
C PHE A 128 -4.05 -43.12 17.31
N TYR A 129 -3.72 -44.22 17.99
CA TYR A 129 -3.71 -45.55 17.40
C TYR A 129 -5.13 -46.01 16.99
N ASP A 130 -6.13 -45.73 17.82
CA ASP A 130 -7.54 -46.03 17.48
C ASP A 130 -8.01 -45.20 16.29
N THR A 131 -7.62 -43.93 16.23
CA THR A 131 -7.96 -43.06 15.08
C THR A 131 -7.22 -43.46 13.81
N GLU A 132 -6.00 -43.97 13.91
CA GLU A 132 -5.27 -44.53 12.76
C GLU A 132 -5.98 -45.77 12.20
N ARG A 133 -6.44 -46.68 13.08
CA ARG A 133 -7.27 -47.83 12.69
C ARG A 133 -8.56 -47.39 12.02
N TYR A 134 -9.22 -46.37 12.56
CA TYR A 134 -10.42 -45.79 11.94
C TYR A 134 -10.13 -45.24 10.54
N VAL A 135 -9.07 -44.45 10.38
CA VAL A 135 -8.65 -43.88 9.09
C VAL A 135 -8.34 -44.99 8.09
N ALA A 136 -7.59 -46.02 8.49
CA ALA A 136 -7.32 -47.19 7.65
C ALA A 136 -8.61 -47.88 7.19
N CYS A 137 -9.58 -48.05 8.10
CA CYS A 137 -10.89 -48.62 7.79
C CYS A 137 -11.66 -47.76 6.78
N ILE A 138 -11.73 -46.44 6.94
CA ILE A 138 -12.37 -45.55 5.96
C ILE A 138 -11.65 -45.58 4.61
N LYS A 139 -10.32 -45.59 4.62
CA LYS A 139 -9.48 -45.66 3.41
C LYS A 139 -9.69 -46.93 2.62
N TYR A 140 -10.01 -48.06 3.28
CA TYR A 140 -10.40 -49.29 2.59
C TYR A 140 -11.62 -49.07 1.67
N PHE A 141 -12.69 -48.44 2.19
CA PHE A 141 -13.89 -48.14 1.40
C PHE A 141 -13.60 -47.13 0.28
N MET A 142 -12.79 -46.09 0.55
CA MET A 142 -12.36 -45.14 -0.47
C MET A 142 -11.59 -45.83 -1.60
N ASN A 143 -10.63 -46.70 -1.25
CA ASN A 143 -9.82 -47.43 -2.23
C ASN A 143 -10.66 -48.38 -3.08
N ASN A 144 -11.64 -49.07 -2.48
CA ASN A 144 -12.58 -49.92 -3.21
C ASN A 144 -13.34 -49.12 -4.28
N TYR A 145 -13.84 -47.92 -3.92
CA TYR A 145 -14.44 -47.01 -4.90
C TYR A 145 -13.48 -46.61 -6.01
N PHE A 146 -12.28 -46.13 -5.66
CA PHE A 146 -11.30 -45.68 -6.66
C PHE A 146 -10.95 -46.78 -7.67
N ILE A 147 -10.69 -48.00 -7.18
CA ILE A 147 -10.36 -49.15 -8.02
C ILE A 147 -11.54 -49.52 -8.91
N LYS A 148 -12.74 -49.72 -8.34
CA LYS A 148 -13.91 -50.19 -9.10
C LYS A 148 -14.42 -49.18 -10.13
N THR A 149 -14.12 -47.90 -9.96
CA THR A 149 -14.58 -46.83 -10.86
C THR A 149 -13.47 -46.24 -11.72
N ASN A 150 -12.26 -46.80 -11.64
CA ASN A 150 -11.06 -46.30 -12.32
C ASN A 150 -10.79 -44.81 -12.05
N ASN A 151 -11.16 -44.32 -10.85
CA ASN A 151 -10.98 -42.92 -10.44
C ASN A 151 -9.61 -42.69 -9.78
N TYR A 152 -8.55 -43.15 -10.44
CA TYR A 152 -7.18 -42.97 -10.00
C TYR A 152 -6.20 -43.06 -11.18
N ASN A 153 -4.95 -42.65 -10.96
CA ASN A 153 -3.78 -43.04 -11.76
C ASN A 153 -2.61 -43.37 -10.80
N ASP A 154 -1.40 -43.54 -11.31
CA ASP A 154 -0.21 -43.86 -10.50
C ASP A 154 0.13 -42.78 -9.46
N ASN A 155 -0.31 -41.55 -9.68
CA ASN A 155 0.07 -40.37 -8.89
C ASN A 155 -1.04 -39.86 -7.96
N GLU A 156 -2.32 -40.12 -8.25
CA GLU A 156 -3.42 -39.45 -7.56
C GLU A 156 -4.75 -40.21 -7.64
N TYR A 157 -5.64 -39.91 -6.70
CA TYR A 157 -7.05 -40.32 -6.68
C TYR A 157 -7.96 -39.14 -7.02
N TYR A 158 -9.15 -39.42 -7.58
CA TYR A 158 -10.10 -38.39 -8.01
C TYR A 158 -11.42 -38.48 -7.25
N LEU A 159 -11.92 -37.32 -6.80
CA LEU A 159 -13.27 -37.17 -6.27
C LEU A 159 -13.97 -35.99 -6.94
N ASP A 160 -15.31 -36.03 -6.96
CA ASP A 160 -16.17 -34.98 -7.52
C ASP A 160 -15.78 -34.55 -8.95
N ASN A 161 -15.73 -35.53 -9.86
CA ASN A 161 -15.35 -35.33 -11.26
C ASN A 161 -13.97 -34.67 -11.44
N GLY A 162 -13.03 -34.97 -10.55
CA GLY A 162 -11.64 -34.49 -10.62
C GLY A 162 -11.39 -33.12 -9.98
N LYS A 163 -12.40 -32.49 -9.38
CA LYS A 163 -12.23 -31.21 -8.65
C LYS A 163 -11.41 -31.38 -7.37
N ILE A 164 -11.55 -32.54 -6.71
CA ILE A 164 -10.79 -32.90 -5.52
C ILE A 164 -9.78 -33.97 -5.92
N LYS A 165 -8.50 -33.70 -5.67
CA LYS A 165 -7.41 -34.68 -5.86
C LYS A 165 -6.79 -35.06 -4.53
N ILE A 166 -6.42 -36.33 -4.42
CA ILE A 166 -5.60 -36.84 -3.31
C ILE A 166 -4.31 -37.37 -3.92
N ILE A 167 -3.21 -36.66 -3.70
CA ILE A 167 -1.88 -36.98 -4.20
C ILE A 167 -1.34 -38.18 -3.41
N LYS A 168 -0.95 -39.24 -4.15
CA LYS A 168 -0.46 -40.49 -3.57
C LYS A 168 0.92 -40.31 -2.95
N LYS A 169 1.23 -41.18 -1.98
CA LYS A 169 2.48 -41.16 -1.19
C LYS A 169 3.78 -41.06 -2.02
N LEU A 170 3.84 -41.75 -3.16
CA LEU A 170 5.03 -41.83 -4.02
C LEU A 170 4.98 -40.90 -5.23
N SER A 171 3.97 -40.01 -5.31
CA SER A 171 3.86 -39.09 -6.42
C SER A 171 4.97 -38.05 -6.40
N LYS A 172 5.54 -37.76 -7.58
CA LYS A 172 6.48 -36.64 -7.76
C LYS A 172 5.84 -35.26 -7.55
N ARG A 173 4.51 -35.18 -7.48
CA ARG A 173 3.72 -33.96 -7.23
C ARG A 173 3.45 -33.75 -5.73
N LYS A 174 3.98 -34.59 -4.85
CA LYS A 174 3.92 -34.41 -3.40
C LYS A 174 4.88 -33.31 -2.94
N TRP A 175 4.54 -32.58 -1.86
CA TRP A 175 5.32 -31.42 -1.41
C TRP A 175 5.73 -31.43 0.06
N VAL A 176 5.07 -32.19 0.96
CA VAL A 176 5.52 -32.32 2.36
C VAL A 176 5.74 -33.76 2.75
N ARG A 177 6.77 -34.04 3.55
CA ARG A 177 6.85 -35.28 4.33
C ARG A 177 7.23 -35.01 5.77
N ASP A 178 7.03 -35.99 6.63
CA ASP A 178 7.39 -35.90 8.03
C ASP A 178 8.92 -35.95 8.22
N VAL A 179 9.43 -35.11 9.13
CA VAL A 179 10.88 -34.96 9.39
C VAL A 179 11.53 -36.22 9.94
N TRP A 180 10.82 -36.98 10.79
CA TRP A 180 11.34 -38.20 11.42
C TRP A 180 11.46 -39.40 10.46
N LEU A 181 11.00 -39.26 9.21
CA LEU A 181 11.22 -40.28 8.19
C LEU A 181 12.68 -40.25 7.72
N ILE A 182 13.29 -41.43 7.58
CA ILE A 182 14.68 -41.62 7.13
C ILE A 182 15.68 -40.88 8.05
N ASP A 183 15.52 -41.03 9.38
CA ASP A 183 16.46 -40.52 10.39
C ASP A 183 16.83 -39.03 10.25
N ASN A 184 15.87 -38.20 9.85
CA ASN A 184 16.03 -36.76 9.60
C ASN A 184 16.91 -36.41 8.38
N GLN A 185 17.29 -37.39 7.56
CA GLN A 185 17.97 -37.13 6.30
C GLN A 185 16.99 -36.50 5.31
N PHE A 186 17.49 -35.62 4.45
CA PHE A 186 16.74 -35.02 3.35
C PHE A 186 17.56 -35.02 2.06
N SER A 187 16.85 -34.91 0.95
CA SER A 187 17.42 -34.91 -0.41
C SER A 187 16.98 -33.67 -1.16
N GLU A 188 17.59 -33.41 -2.32
CA GLU A 188 17.18 -32.31 -3.19
C GLU A 188 15.71 -32.42 -3.65
N ASN A 189 15.12 -33.62 -3.64
CA ASN A 189 13.71 -33.80 -3.99
C ASN A 189 12.74 -33.38 -2.88
N ASP A 190 13.21 -33.20 -1.64
CA ASP A 190 12.38 -32.78 -0.51
C ASP A 190 12.13 -31.27 -0.57
N PHE A 191 10.88 -30.87 -0.75
CA PHE A 191 10.51 -29.45 -0.74
C PHE A 191 10.29 -28.94 0.70
N MET A 192 9.32 -29.51 1.41
CA MET A 192 8.98 -29.12 2.78
C MET A 192 8.99 -30.32 3.74
N LEU A 193 9.30 -30.06 5.01
CA LEU A 193 9.21 -31.03 6.09
C LEU A 193 8.20 -30.59 7.14
N HIS A 194 7.35 -31.54 7.56
CA HIS A 194 6.38 -31.39 8.63
C HIS A 194 6.94 -31.93 9.95
N GLY A 195 6.53 -31.33 11.06
CA GLY A 195 6.92 -31.73 12.42
C GLY A 195 8.12 -30.98 12.99
N LEU A 196 8.48 -29.83 12.41
CA LEU A 196 9.61 -29.00 12.84
C LEU A 196 9.30 -28.19 14.10
N LYS A 197 8.95 -28.89 15.18
CA LYS A 197 8.62 -28.28 16.47
C LYS A 197 9.89 -28.02 17.27
N LYS A 198 9.99 -26.82 17.86
CA LYS A 198 11.11 -26.47 18.76
C LYS A 198 11.26 -27.46 19.92
N SER A 199 10.14 -27.95 20.46
CA SER A 199 10.13 -28.94 21.53
C SER A 199 10.65 -30.32 21.13
N ALA A 200 10.67 -30.63 19.82
CA ALA A 200 11.10 -31.93 19.31
C ALA A 200 12.60 -31.94 18.95
N ILE A 201 13.27 -30.79 18.92
CA ILE A 201 14.69 -30.70 18.57
C ILE A 201 15.51 -31.47 19.60
N ASN A 202 16.26 -32.47 19.12
CA ASN A 202 17.14 -33.33 19.95
C ASN A 202 16.42 -33.95 21.17
N SER A 203 15.11 -34.17 21.06
CA SER A 203 14.31 -34.79 22.13
C SER A 203 14.39 -36.32 22.07
N ASN A 204 13.93 -37.00 23.12
CA ASN A 204 13.73 -38.46 23.11
C ASN A 204 12.29 -38.85 22.75
N ASP A 205 11.46 -37.87 22.36
CA ASP A 205 10.04 -38.08 22.07
C ASP A 205 9.80 -38.45 20.60
N PHE A 206 8.62 -38.99 20.31
CA PHE A 206 8.20 -39.24 18.93
C PHE A 206 8.21 -37.95 18.10
N GLY A 207 8.74 -38.03 16.88
CA GLY A 207 8.90 -36.88 16.00
C GLY A 207 10.15 -36.03 16.31
N SER A 208 11.05 -36.53 17.17
CA SER A 208 12.35 -35.91 17.38
C SER A 208 13.13 -35.74 16.08
N TRP A 209 13.81 -34.60 15.97
CA TRP A 209 14.67 -34.31 14.84
C TRP A 209 15.94 -33.59 15.28
N LYS A 210 17.03 -33.85 14.55
CA LYS A 210 18.32 -33.21 14.81
C LYS A 210 18.41 -31.89 14.08
N GLN A 211 18.72 -30.83 14.82
CA GLN A 211 19.10 -29.57 14.20
C GLN A 211 20.50 -29.73 13.61
N ILE A 212 20.61 -29.76 12.28
CA ILE A 212 21.90 -29.66 11.60
C ILE A 212 22.27 -28.17 11.61
N PRO A 213 23.34 -27.75 12.31
CA PRO A 213 23.82 -26.38 12.22
C PRO A 213 24.24 -26.15 10.76
N TYR A 214 23.45 -25.40 10.01
CA TYR A 214 23.96 -24.79 8.80
C TYR A 214 24.98 -23.75 9.25
N GLU A 215 26.28 -24.01 8.99
CA GLU A 215 27.22 -22.90 8.94
C GLU A 215 26.79 -22.02 7.77
N CYS A 216 26.21 -20.85 8.06
CA CYS A 216 25.87 -19.84 7.06
C CYS A 216 27.11 -19.23 6.37
N SER A 217 28.24 -19.93 6.33
CA SER A 217 29.51 -19.49 5.75
C SER A 217 29.61 -19.74 4.24
N GLU A 218 28.79 -20.64 3.67
CA GLU A 218 28.94 -21.04 2.26
C GLU A 218 27.86 -20.51 1.30
N ILE A 219 26.80 -19.86 1.79
CA ILE A 219 25.91 -19.09 0.90
C ILE A 219 26.60 -17.75 0.63
N LYS A 220 27.45 -17.72 -0.40
CA LYS A 220 27.86 -16.46 -1.03
C LYS A 220 26.63 -15.81 -1.65
N TYR A 221 25.88 -15.04 -0.87
CA TYR A 221 25.07 -13.96 -1.42
C TYR A 221 26.05 -13.00 -2.08
N THR A 222 26.20 -13.09 -3.41
CA THR A 222 27.09 -12.27 -4.22
C THR A 222 26.55 -10.85 -4.44
N GLU A 223 25.61 -10.39 -3.62
CA GLU A 223 25.17 -8.99 -3.60
C GLU A 223 25.74 -8.33 -2.35
N GLU A 224 26.58 -7.31 -2.54
CA GLU A 224 27.03 -6.42 -1.47
C GLU A 224 25.87 -6.06 -0.55
N PHE A 225 26.03 -6.35 0.75
CA PHE A 225 25.07 -6.01 1.80
C PHE A 225 24.89 -4.49 1.87
N ASP A 226 23.92 -3.96 1.11
CA ASP A 226 23.50 -2.57 1.17
C ASP A 226 22.79 -2.33 2.52
N LYS A 227 23.55 -1.76 3.48
CA LYS A 227 23.15 -1.44 4.86
C LYS A 227 21.99 -0.44 4.99
N SER A 228 21.36 0.00 3.90
CA SER A 228 20.20 0.90 3.93
C SER A 228 18.91 0.18 4.32
N LEU A 229 18.82 -0.28 5.57
CA LEU A 229 17.59 -0.81 6.16
C LEU A 229 16.50 0.27 6.16
N LEU A 230 15.37 -0.04 5.51
CA LEU A 230 14.18 0.78 5.60
C LEU A 230 13.62 0.71 7.02
N THR A 231 13.58 1.84 7.72
CA THR A 231 13.10 1.92 9.10
C THR A 231 11.78 2.68 9.15
N PHE A 232 10.84 2.18 9.95
CA PHE A 232 9.61 2.89 10.21
C PHE A 232 9.80 3.92 11.32
N THR A 233 9.19 5.08 11.14
CA THR A 233 9.18 6.17 12.11
C THR A 233 7.76 6.48 12.53
N ASN A 234 7.50 6.56 13.83
CA ASN A 234 6.19 6.97 14.34
C ASN A 234 6.03 8.50 14.25
N TYR A 235 4.85 8.93 13.81
CA TYR A 235 4.46 10.34 13.75
C TYR A 235 3.01 10.48 14.18
N LYS A 236 2.81 10.84 15.45
CA LYS A 236 1.48 10.88 16.08
C LYS A 236 0.78 9.52 15.91
N ASN A 237 -0.39 9.48 15.30
CA ASN A 237 -1.17 8.28 14.99
C ASN A 237 -0.87 7.70 13.59
N PHE A 238 0.25 8.09 12.99
CA PHE A 238 0.73 7.59 11.71
C PHE A 238 2.07 6.88 11.87
N GLN A 239 2.31 5.91 11.00
CA GLN A 239 3.63 5.32 10.82
C GLN A 239 4.13 5.70 9.44
N ILE A 240 5.38 6.12 9.39
CA ILE A 240 6.01 6.64 8.18
C ILE A 240 7.13 5.69 7.79
N LEU A 241 7.19 5.37 6.51
CA LEU A 241 8.34 4.75 5.89
C LEU A 241 9.02 5.80 5.01
N PRO A 242 9.96 6.57 5.56
CA PRO A 242 10.60 7.65 4.84
C PRO A 242 11.60 7.12 3.82
N ASN A 243 11.78 7.85 2.72
CA ASN A 243 12.83 7.57 1.73
C ASN A 243 12.78 6.14 1.17
N ILE A 244 11.58 5.56 1.05
CA ILE A 244 11.39 4.25 0.40
C ILE A 244 11.92 4.28 -1.05
N ILE A 245 11.84 5.45 -1.67
CA ILE A 245 12.62 5.83 -2.84
C ILE A 245 13.38 7.08 -2.45
N LYS A 246 14.69 7.06 -2.64
CA LYS A 246 15.57 8.18 -2.30
C LYS A 246 16.06 8.84 -3.59
N SER A 247 16.00 10.16 -3.64
CA SER A 247 16.67 10.94 -4.69
C SER A 247 18.19 10.93 -4.51
N ASN A 248 18.90 11.48 -5.49
CA ASN A 248 20.30 11.84 -5.26
C ASN A 248 20.43 12.87 -4.13
N ASN A 249 21.61 12.92 -3.52
CA ASN A 249 21.94 13.96 -2.56
C ASN A 249 21.99 15.32 -3.27
N TYR A 250 21.55 16.36 -2.58
CA TYR A 250 21.52 17.72 -3.09
C TYR A 250 21.98 18.71 -2.03
N SER A 251 22.49 19.86 -2.48
CA SER A 251 23.02 20.91 -1.60
C SER A 251 21.87 21.64 -0.89
N TYR A 252 22.03 21.84 0.42
CA TYR A 252 21.05 22.47 1.32
C TYR A 252 20.62 23.87 0.84
N ASP A 253 21.58 24.72 0.49
CA ASP A 253 21.35 26.15 0.14
C ASP A 253 21.15 26.42 -1.36
N ASN A 254 21.26 25.39 -2.21
CA ASN A 254 21.27 25.55 -3.67
C ASN A 254 20.11 24.85 -4.37
N ASN A 255 19.04 24.53 -3.64
CA ASN A 255 17.85 23.89 -4.20
C ASN A 255 16.58 24.45 -3.57
N ILE A 256 15.50 24.49 -4.34
CA ILE A 256 14.14 24.60 -3.82
C ILE A 256 13.53 23.20 -3.92
N ILE A 257 13.07 22.66 -2.79
CA ILE A 257 12.40 21.35 -2.79
C ILE A 257 10.91 21.55 -2.99
N LEU A 258 10.39 20.89 -4.03
CA LEU A 258 8.96 20.81 -4.27
C LEU A 258 8.35 19.75 -3.35
N ILE A 259 7.51 20.21 -2.42
CA ILE A 259 6.79 19.39 -1.47
C ILE A 259 5.44 19.03 -2.07
N LEU A 260 5.24 17.74 -2.32
CA LEU A 260 4.01 17.18 -2.88
C LEU A 260 3.40 16.15 -1.94
N HIS A 261 2.11 15.92 -2.12
CA HIS A 261 1.40 14.81 -1.50
C HIS A 261 0.46 14.14 -2.50
N ILE A 262 0.21 12.85 -2.31
CA ILE A 262 -0.76 12.09 -3.10
C ILE A 262 -1.31 10.93 -2.25
N SER A 263 -2.44 10.36 -2.67
CA SER A 263 -2.98 9.12 -2.11
C SER A 263 -2.78 7.99 -3.12
N SER A 264 -2.54 6.77 -2.65
CA SER A 264 -2.29 5.55 -3.46
C SER A 264 -3.40 5.20 -4.46
N ASP A 265 -4.61 5.71 -4.27
CA ASP A 265 -5.76 5.52 -5.15
C ASP A 265 -5.87 6.57 -6.27
N GLN A 266 -5.04 7.61 -6.23
CA GLN A 266 -5.02 8.66 -7.24
C GLN A 266 -4.21 8.22 -8.47
N LYS A 267 -4.42 8.94 -9.58
CA LYS A 267 -3.68 8.70 -10.82
C LYS A 267 -2.26 9.26 -10.71
N PHE A 268 -1.28 8.37 -10.57
CA PHE A 268 0.14 8.73 -10.51
C PHE A 268 0.70 9.28 -11.83
N ASP A 269 -0.01 9.19 -12.96
CA ASP A 269 0.45 9.75 -14.25
C ASP A 269 0.80 11.26 -14.16
N LYS A 270 0.13 11.99 -13.26
CA LYS A 270 0.43 13.40 -12.96
C LYS A 270 1.87 13.62 -12.48
N LEU A 271 2.46 12.63 -11.79
CA LEU A 271 3.85 12.68 -11.34
C LEU A 271 4.84 12.69 -12.52
N LYS A 272 4.50 12.05 -13.64
CA LYS A 272 5.32 12.08 -14.86
C LYS A 272 5.49 13.51 -15.38
N ASN A 273 4.42 14.30 -15.36
CA ASN A 273 4.47 15.71 -15.77
C ASN A 273 5.41 16.52 -14.86
N HIS A 274 5.33 16.29 -13.54
CA HIS A 274 6.25 16.93 -12.57
C HIS A 274 7.71 16.56 -12.81
N LEU A 275 8.01 15.28 -13.07
CA LEU A 275 9.39 14.84 -13.36
C LEU A 275 9.97 15.47 -14.64
N GLN A 276 9.11 15.87 -15.59
CA GLN A 276 9.48 16.57 -16.82
C GLN A 276 9.56 18.09 -16.64
N ASN A 277 8.64 18.68 -15.88
CA ASN A 277 8.47 20.12 -15.77
C ASN A 277 9.25 20.77 -14.62
N TRP A 278 9.39 20.08 -13.48
CA TRP A 278 10.14 20.59 -12.33
C TRP A 278 11.62 20.27 -12.46
N GLU A 279 12.44 21.32 -12.42
CA GLU A 279 13.89 21.21 -12.61
C GLU A 279 14.60 20.69 -11.36
N GLY A 280 14.11 21.07 -10.18
CA GLY A 280 14.69 20.72 -8.88
C GLY A 280 14.29 19.34 -8.36
N TYR A 281 14.53 19.14 -7.07
CA TYR A 281 14.17 17.91 -6.36
C TYR A 281 12.75 17.96 -5.79
N ILE A 282 12.16 16.79 -5.62
CA ILE A 282 10.78 16.61 -5.14
C ILE A 282 10.80 15.72 -3.89
N SER A 283 10.10 16.14 -2.85
CA SER A 283 9.73 15.27 -1.72
C SER A 283 8.23 15.01 -1.78
N LEU A 284 7.87 13.73 -1.89
CA LEU A 284 6.50 13.26 -2.08
C LEU A 284 6.07 12.39 -0.90
N ALA A 285 5.05 12.83 -0.16
CA ALA A 285 4.34 11.97 0.80
C ALA A 285 3.19 11.23 0.10
N VAL A 286 3.17 9.89 0.21
CA VAL A 286 2.12 9.04 -0.35
C VAL A 286 1.32 8.43 0.79
N TYR A 287 0.03 8.76 0.85
CA TYR A 287 -0.89 8.15 1.81
C TYR A 287 -1.34 6.78 1.32
N LEU A 288 -1.18 5.76 2.17
CA LEU A 288 -1.70 4.42 1.93
C LEU A 288 -2.93 4.18 2.80
N THR A 289 -3.96 3.60 2.20
CA THR A 289 -5.26 3.34 2.85
C THR A 289 -5.25 2.08 3.69
N SER A 290 -4.34 1.15 3.42
CA SER A 290 -4.15 -0.06 4.19
C SER A 290 -3.66 0.20 5.62
N SER A 291 -4.23 -0.55 6.56
CA SER A 291 -3.78 -0.63 7.96
C SER A 291 -2.60 -1.59 8.17
N PHE A 292 -1.97 -2.08 7.10
CA PHE A 292 -0.82 -2.99 7.13
C PHE A 292 0.26 -2.53 6.13
N THR A 293 1.54 -2.71 6.47
CA THR A 293 2.67 -2.18 5.68
C THR A 293 3.12 -3.07 4.53
N TYR A 294 2.81 -4.37 4.54
CA TYR A 294 3.15 -5.30 3.45
C TYR A 294 1.90 -5.84 2.77
N THR A 295 1.22 -4.95 2.05
CA THR A 295 0.00 -5.27 1.29
C THR A 295 0.21 -5.09 -0.20
N PHE A 296 -0.71 -5.67 -0.99
CA PHE A 296 -0.76 -5.44 -2.43
C PHE A 296 -0.76 -3.94 -2.78
N GLU A 297 -1.48 -3.11 -2.02
CA GLU A 297 -1.51 -1.66 -2.21
C GLU A 297 -0.11 -1.04 -2.09
N THR A 298 0.65 -1.43 -1.05
CA THR A 298 2.02 -0.94 -0.84
C THR A 298 2.93 -1.35 -1.98
N ILE A 299 2.96 -2.64 -2.33
CA ILE A 299 3.82 -3.18 -3.39
C ILE A 299 3.46 -2.57 -4.74
N CYS A 300 2.17 -2.54 -5.08
CA CYS A 300 1.69 -1.97 -6.34
C CYS A 300 2.04 -0.48 -6.44
N THR A 301 1.84 0.29 -5.37
CA THR A 301 2.13 1.73 -5.36
C THR A 301 3.63 1.99 -5.47
N TYR A 302 4.46 1.23 -4.77
CA TYR A 302 5.91 1.32 -4.89
C TYR A 302 6.39 1.01 -6.32
N CYS A 303 5.95 -0.11 -6.90
CA CYS A 303 6.36 -0.49 -8.26
C CYS A 303 5.84 0.47 -9.32
N LYS A 304 4.60 0.97 -9.17
CA LYS A 304 4.03 1.98 -10.06
C LYS A 304 4.82 3.27 -10.05
N ILE A 305 5.21 3.76 -8.86
CA ILE A 305 6.03 4.97 -8.74
C ILE A 305 7.42 4.72 -9.34
N LYS A 306 8.07 3.58 -9.06
CA LYS A 306 9.36 3.21 -9.66
C LYS A 306 9.32 3.19 -11.19
N GLU A 307 8.27 2.63 -11.78
CA GLU A 307 8.06 2.62 -13.23
C GLU A 307 7.93 4.04 -13.80
N ILE A 308 7.16 4.92 -13.12
CA ILE A 308 6.98 6.32 -13.55
C ILE A 308 8.27 7.14 -13.40
N ILE A 309 9.03 6.91 -12.33
CA ILE A 309 10.33 7.55 -12.11
C ILE A 309 11.31 7.18 -13.22
N GLY A 310 11.30 5.91 -13.66
CA GLY A 310 12.25 5.38 -14.63
C GLY A 310 13.69 5.60 -14.14
N LYS A 311 14.46 6.40 -14.90
CA LYS A 311 15.86 6.75 -14.59
C LYS A 311 16.02 8.07 -13.81
N SER A 312 14.92 8.73 -13.46
CA SER A 312 15.00 10.01 -12.74
C SER A 312 15.49 9.83 -11.31
N ASN A 313 16.43 10.67 -10.87
CA ASN A 313 16.96 10.64 -9.51
C ASN A 313 16.51 11.86 -8.68
N LYS A 314 15.44 12.55 -9.10
CA LYS A 314 14.95 13.79 -8.48
C LYS A 314 13.94 13.58 -7.35
N LEU A 315 13.38 12.38 -7.22
CA LEU A 315 12.22 12.13 -6.36
C LEU A 315 12.58 11.34 -5.11
N SER A 316 12.30 11.92 -3.94
CA SER A 316 12.24 11.23 -2.65
C SER A 316 10.78 10.93 -2.28
N VAL A 317 10.49 9.70 -1.87
CA VAL A 317 9.13 9.22 -1.58
C VAL A 317 9.06 8.74 -0.13
N HIS A 318 7.99 9.12 0.56
CA HIS A 318 7.71 8.75 1.94
C HIS A 318 6.31 8.15 2.01
N PHE A 319 6.19 6.89 2.43
CA PHE A 319 4.88 6.25 2.62
C PHE A 319 4.33 6.55 4.01
N VAL A 320 3.05 6.89 4.08
CA VAL A 320 2.36 7.28 5.31
C VAL A 320 1.14 6.39 5.52
N TYR A 321 1.14 5.65 6.63
CA TYR A 321 0.09 4.72 7.03
C TYR A 321 -0.67 5.27 8.23
N LYS A 322 -2.01 5.17 8.22
CA LYS A 322 -2.84 5.50 9.38
C LYS A 322 -2.89 4.31 10.33
N ASN A 323 -2.36 4.49 11.54
CA ASN A 323 -2.50 3.60 12.70
C ASN A 323 -2.32 2.10 12.39
N LEU A 324 -1.08 1.63 12.39
CA LEU A 324 -0.80 0.22 12.11
C LEU A 324 -1.13 -0.64 13.33
N ILE A 325 -1.77 -1.78 13.07
CA ILE A 325 -1.75 -2.90 14.02
C ILE A 325 -0.28 -3.29 14.15
N ASN A 326 0.19 -3.40 15.39
CA ASN A 326 1.59 -3.57 15.78
C ASN A 326 2.19 -4.84 15.16
N ASN A 327 2.56 -4.76 13.89
CA ASN A 327 3.17 -5.87 13.18
C ASN A 327 4.68 -5.77 13.41
N THR A 328 5.24 -6.75 14.10
CA THR A 328 6.68 -7.05 14.09
C THR A 328 7.06 -7.50 12.68
N ILE A 329 7.09 -6.57 11.73
CA ILE A 329 7.59 -6.85 10.39
C ILE A 329 9.10 -6.78 10.46
N ASP A 330 9.71 -7.87 10.05
CA ASP A 330 11.13 -7.88 9.75
C ASP A 330 11.39 -6.89 8.62
N THR A 331 11.87 -5.70 9.01
CA THR A 331 12.20 -4.60 8.11
C THR A 331 13.26 -4.99 7.09
N TYR A 332 14.11 -5.97 7.43
CA TYR A 332 15.11 -6.52 6.52
C TYR A 332 14.46 -7.31 5.38
N LEU A 333 13.57 -8.25 5.71
CA LEU A 333 12.84 -9.04 4.70
C LEU A 333 12.02 -8.12 3.80
N PHE A 334 11.35 -7.13 4.40
CA PHE A 334 10.56 -6.16 3.67
C PHE A 334 11.39 -5.32 2.70
N SER A 335 12.56 -4.81 3.12
CA SER A 335 13.43 -4.01 2.24
C SER A 335 13.98 -4.82 1.06
N HIS A 336 14.39 -6.07 1.29
CA HIS A 336 14.92 -6.94 0.23
C HIS A 336 13.83 -7.37 -0.75
N THR A 337 12.65 -7.71 -0.21
CA THR A 337 11.52 -8.12 -1.05
C THR A 337 11.05 -6.95 -1.91
N LEU A 338 10.92 -5.74 -1.36
CA LEU A 338 10.53 -4.57 -2.16
C LEU A 338 11.52 -4.24 -3.28
N LYS A 339 12.84 -4.37 -3.05
CA LYS A 339 13.85 -4.10 -4.09
C LYS A 339 13.71 -5.05 -5.28
N SER A 340 13.41 -6.32 -5.04
CA SER A 340 13.33 -7.36 -6.09
C SER A 340 11.93 -7.53 -6.70
N ILE A 341 10.85 -7.21 -5.98
CA ILE A 341 9.49 -7.56 -6.37
C ILE A 341 9.02 -6.89 -7.67
N CYS A 342 9.49 -5.67 -7.95
CA CYS A 342 9.07 -4.96 -9.17
C CYS A 342 9.67 -5.54 -10.44
N TYR A 343 10.83 -6.19 -10.36
CA TYR A 343 11.54 -6.77 -11.52
C TYR A 343 11.15 -8.23 -11.76
N LYS A 344 10.69 -8.93 -10.72
CA LYS A 344 10.39 -10.37 -10.76
C LYS A 344 9.06 -10.71 -11.47
N TYR A 345 8.16 -9.74 -11.59
CA TYR A 345 6.85 -9.94 -12.23
C TYR A 345 6.74 -9.06 -13.48
N PRO A 346 6.52 -9.63 -14.68
CA PRO A 346 6.45 -8.92 -15.96
C PRO A 346 5.12 -8.16 -16.15
N ILE A 347 4.61 -7.54 -15.08
CA ILE A 347 3.38 -6.75 -15.11
C ILE A 347 3.75 -5.28 -15.24
N THR A 348 3.17 -4.60 -16.23
CA THR A 348 3.24 -3.14 -16.34
C THR A 348 2.34 -2.53 -15.24
N TYR A 349 2.94 -2.05 -14.15
CA TYR A 349 2.22 -1.49 -13.01
C TYR A 349 1.64 -0.09 -13.29
N SER A 350 2.08 0.59 -14.36
CA SER A 350 1.51 1.87 -14.80
C SER A 350 -0.02 1.81 -14.98
N LYS A 351 -0.57 0.71 -15.49
CA LYS A 351 -2.02 0.50 -15.65
C LYS A 351 -2.68 -0.18 -14.44
N ALA A 352 -1.92 -0.65 -13.46
CA ALA A 352 -2.46 -1.35 -12.30
C ALA A 352 -3.25 -0.39 -11.40
N ILE A 353 -4.37 -0.91 -10.89
CA ILE A 353 -5.22 -0.27 -9.88
C ILE A 353 -4.78 -0.83 -8.52
N CYS A 354 -4.07 -0.03 -7.73
CA CYS A 354 -3.46 -0.48 -6.48
C CYS A 354 -4.46 -0.55 -5.30
N THR A 355 -5.63 0.06 -5.46
CA THR A 355 -6.68 0.12 -4.44
C THR A 355 -8.04 -0.16 -5.06
N LYS A 356 -8.99 -0.71 -4.29
CA LYS A 356 -10.36 -0.91 -4.77
C LYS A 356 -10.95 0.40 -5.33
N LYS A 357 -11.46 0.36 -6.56
CA LYS A 357 -12.17 1.50 -7.16
C LYS A 357 -13.48 1.70 -6.40
N LEU A 358 -13.68 2.89 -5.84
CA LEU A 358 -14.95 3.28 -5.23
C LEU A 358 -15.97 3.58 -6.32
N ALA A 359 -17.22 3.15 -6.12
CA ALA A 359 -18.28 3.27 -7.11
C ALA A 359 -19.26 4.42 -6.80
N ASN A 360 -19.36 4.84 -5.54
CA ASN A 360 -20.35 5.81 -5.09
C ASN A 360 -19.73 7.14 -4.63
N GLU A 361 -20.38 8.26 -4.94
CA GLU A 361 -19.96 9.62 -4.57
C GLU A 361 -19.82 9.79 -3.05
N SER A 362 -20.70 9.18 -2.25
CA SER A 362 -20.64 9.25 -0.79
C SER A 362 -19.39 8.55 -0.21
N GLU A 363 -18.98 7.43 -0.80
CA GLU A 363 -17.75 6.73 -0.41
C GLU A 363 -16.52 7.57 -0.77
N ILE A 364 -16.51 8.17 -1.97
CA ILE A 364 -15.45 9.08 -2.42
C ILE A 364 -15.36 10.28 -1.45
N ALA A 365 -16.49 10.88 -1.09
CA ALA A 365 -16.56 12.00 -0.17
C ALA A 365 -16.07 11.64 1.25
N THR A 366 -16.48 10.46 1.75
CA THR A 366 -16.04 9.96 3.06
C THR A 366 -14.54 9.71 3.07
N LYS A 367 -13.99 9.08 2.03
CA LYS A 367 -12.55 8.89 1.89
C LYS A 367 -11.81 10.23 1.82
N MET A 368 -12.32 11.16 1.03
CA MET A 368 -11.80 12.51 0.89
C MET A 368 -11.76 13.24 2.24
N SER A 369 -12.84 13.20 3.02
CA SER A 369 -12.91 13.81 4.35
C SER A 369 -11.89 13.24 5.35
N ASN A 370 -11.45 12.00 5.12
CA ASN A 370 -10.45 11.32 5.95
C ASN A 370 -9.01 11.47 5.44
N TYR A 371 -8.80 12.16 4.31
CA TYR A 371 -7.48 12.34 3.73
C TYR A 371 -6.64 13.31 4.58
N PRO A 372 -5.51 12.88 5.17
CA PRO A 372 -4.77 13.66 6.15
C PRO A 372 -3.79 14.63 5.46
N VAL A 373 -4.31 15.53 4.61
CA VAL A 373 -3.50 16.36 3.70
C VAL A 373 -2.37 17.14 4.39
N ASN A 374 -2.63 17.76 5.55
CA ASN A 374 -1.65 18.58 6.25
C ASN A 374 -0.58 17.73 6.95
N ILE A 375 -0.92 16.52 7.40
CA ILE A 375 0.07 15.53 7.86
C ILE A 375 1.03 15.22 6.70
N LEU A 376 0.51 14.94 5.51
CA LEU A 376 1.33 14.56 4.35
C LEU A 376 2.26 15.70 3.91
N ARG A 377 1.75 16.94 3.85
CA ARG A 377 2.57 18.14 3.59
C ARG A 377 3.70 18.27 4.62
N ASN A 378 3.40 18.11 5.90
CA ASN A 378 4.38 18.23 6.97
C ASN A 378 5.39 17.07 6.96
N VAL A 379 4.97 15.85 6.65
CA VAL A 379 5.84 14.68 6.50
C VAL A 379 6.81 14.86 5.34
N ALA A 380 6.33 15.21 4.14
CA ALA A 380 7.20 15.49 3.00
C ALA A 380 8.22 16.59 3.34
N ARG A 381 7.78 17.68 3.98
CA ARG A 381 8.70 18.72 4.47
C ARG A 381 9.74 18.18 5.45
N LYS A 382 9.31 17.42 6.47
CA LYS A 382 10.17 16.92 7.55
C LYS A 382 11.27 16.01 7.04
N PHE A 383 11.03 15.24 5.99
CA PHE A 383 12.03 14.33 5.39
C PHE A 383 12.72 14.90 4.16
N SER A 384 12.55 16.20 3.88
CA SER A 384 13.34 16.94 2.89
C SER A 384 14.51 17.68 3.56
N TYR A 385 15.64 17.82 2.86
CA TYR A 385 16.83 18.49 3.40
C TYR A 385 17.23 19.70 2.57
N SER A 386 16.56 20.83 2.77
CA SER A 386 16.89 22.07 2.04
C SER A 386 16.49 23.32 2.81
N LYS A 387 17.17 24.41 2.52
CA LYS A 387 16.86 25.75 3.02
C LYS A 387 15.58 26.30 2.41
N TYR A 388 15.27 26.00 1.14
CA TYR A 388 14.12 26.58 0.44
C TYR A 388 13.10 25.52 0.03
N ILE A 389 11.83 25.83 0.21
CA ILE A 389 10.73 24.94 -0.14
C ILE A 389 9.64 25.66 -0.94
N LEU A 390 8.93 24.87 -1.73
CA LEU A 390 7.70 25.23 -2.41
C LEU A 390 6.69 24.11 -2.17
N ILE A 391 5.50 24.44 -1.69
CA ILE A 391 4.44 23.45 -1.41
C ILE A 391 3.37 23.55 -2.49
N GLY A 392 3.09 22.44 -3.17
CA GLY A 392 2.14 22.41 -4.29
C GLY A 392 1.35 21.11 -4.36
N ASP A 393 0.47 21.03 -5.37
CA ASP A 393 -0.31 19.84 -5.69
C ASP A 393 0.29 19.14 -6.91
N VAL A 394 0.02 17.84 -7.05
CA VAL A 394 0.57 17.01 -8.13
C VAL A 394 0.10 17.41 -9.54
N ASP A 395 -0.87 18.31 -9.68
CA ASP A 395 -1.36 18.86 -10.95
C ASP A 395 -0.97 20.32 -11.21
N HIS A 396 -0.19 20.94 -10.31
CA HIS A 396 0.34 22.28 -10.52
C HIS A 396 1.72 22.23 -11.22
N MET A 397 1.79 22.71 -12.44
CA MET A 397 3.00 22.81 -13.26
C MET A 397 3.57 24.24 -13.21
N PHE A 398 4.79 24.43 -13.70
CA PHE A 398 5.57 25.67 -13.57
C PHE A 398 6.05 26.19 -14.92
N SER A 399 6.20 27.50 -15.02
CA SER A 399 6.83 28.16 -16.17
C SER A 399 8.28 27.70 -16.37
N LYS A 400 8.85 27.97 -17.55
CA LYS A 400 10.24 27.60 -17.87
C LYS A 400 11.23 28.23 -16.87
N ASN A 401 12.25 27.46 -16.49
CA ASN A 401 13.31 27.88 -15.58
C ASN A 401 12.83 28.37 -14.19
N PHE A 402 11.61 28.00 -13.77
CA PHE A 402 11.01 28.49 -12.52
C PHE A 402 11.93 28.29 -11.32
N HIS A 403 12.50 27.09 -11.18
CA HIS A 403 13.34 26.74 -10.02
C HIS A 403 14.55 27.67 -9.92
N ASN A 404 15.30 27.81 -11.02
CA ASN A 404 16.53 28.60 -11.02
C ASN A 404 16.24 30.09 -10.85
N LYS A 405 15.22 30.62 -11.53
CA LYS A 405 14.76 31.99 -11.39
C LYS A 405 14.38 32.32 -9.95
N MET A 406 13.56 31.47 -9.31
CA MET A 406 13.14 31.68 -7.92
C MET A 406 14.25 31.46 -6.91
N LEU A 407 15.17 30.53 -7.15
CA LEU A 407 16.31 30.28 -6.26
C LEU A 407 17.23 31.53 -6.19
N ASN A 408 17.42 32.21 -7.31
CA ASN A 408 18.20 33.45 -7.36
C ASN A 408 17.58 34.57 -6.50
N VAL A 409 16.25 34.72 -6.53
CA VAL A 409 15.53 35.68 -5.67
C VAL A 409 15.56 35.23 -4.21
N ALA A 410 15.34 33.93 -3.96
CA ALA A 410 15.33 33.35 -2.62
C ALA A 410 16.64 33.60 -1.87
N LYS A 411 17.79 33.39 -2.53
CA LYS A 411 19.11 33.64 -1.94
C LYS A 411 19.34 35.11 -1.55
N LYS A 412 18.73 36.05 -2.27
CA LYS A 412 18.86 37.49 -2.00
C LYS A 412 17.91 37.98 -0.90
N VAL A 413 16.69 37.45 -0.87
CA VAL A 413 15.58 38.06 -0.13
C VAL A 413 15.14 37.25 1.09
N LEU A 414 15.37 35.93 1.10
CA LEU A 414 14.97 35.05 2.19
C LEU A 414 16.14 34.80 3.15
N SER A 415 15.96 35.20 4.41
CA SER A 415 16.91 34.95 5.49
C SER A 415 16.16 34.65 6.79
N GLU A 416 16.80 33.99 7.75
CA GLU A 416 16.15 33.66 9.02
C GLU A 416 15.77 34.91 9.83
N ASN A 417 16.48 36.02 9.60
CA ASN A 417 16.22 37.31 10.23
C ASN A 417 15.04 38.07 9.60
N ASN A 418 14.67 37.74 8.35
CA ASN A 418 13.62 38.42 7.60
C ASN A 418 12.49 37.46 7.28
N LYS A 419 11.31 37.67 7.89
CA LYS A 419 10.11 36.87 7.63
C LYS A 419 9.51 37.24 6.26
N ASN A 420 10.10 36.72 5.20
CA ASN A 420 9.66 36.95 3.82
C ASN A 420 9.13 35.65 3.21
N ALA A 421 8.14 35.77 2.33
CA ALA A 421 7.66 34.71 1.45
C ALA A 421 7.57 35.25 0.02
N LEU A 422 8.15 34.53 -0.94
CA LEU A 422 8.19 34.95 -2.34
C LEU A 422 6.95 34.41 -3.07
N VAL A 423 5.97 35.29 -3.29
CA VAL A 423 4.70 34.96 -3.91
C VAL A 423 4.80 35.00 -5.43
N TYR A 424 4.24 33.98 -6.08
CA TYR A 424 4.11 33.90 -7.53
C TYR A 424 2.64 33.68 -7.93
N ARG A 425 2.32 33.98 -9.19
CA ARG A 425 0.96 33.90 -9.72
C ARG A 425 0.61 32.48 -10.15
N ILE A 426 -0.66 32.11 -10.02
CA ILE A 426 -1.21 30.81 -10.43
C ILE A 426 -2.36 30.98 -11.43
N PHE A 427 -2.36 30.15 -12.46
CA PHE A 427 -3.34 30.15 -13.55
C PHE A 427 -3.95 28.76 -13.76
N GLU A 428 -5.04 28.67 -14.51
CA GLU A 428 -5.55 27.44 -15.12
C GLU A 428 -5.56 27.59 -16.63
N VAL A 429 -5.20 26.53 -17.35
CA VAL A 429 -5.05 26.53 -18.82
C VAL A 429 -5.94 25.49 -19.47
N GLU A 430 -6.41 25.74 -20.70
CA GLU A 430 -7.34 24.86 -21.43
C GLU A 430 -6.73 23.46 -21.66
N THR A 431 -5.45 23.40 -21.99
CA THR A 431 -4.77 22.15 -22.34
C THR A 431 -4.61 21.22 -21.12
N LYS A 432 -4.90 19.94 -21.35
CA LYS A 432 -4.58 18.85 -20.41
C LYS A 432 -3.20 18.23 -20.65
N ASN A 433 -2.56 18.57 -21.78
CA ASN A 433 -1.25 18.07 -22.15
C ASN A 433 -0.17 19.12 -21.84
N LEU A 434 0.86 18.71 -21.10
CA LEU A 434 1.98 19.53 -20.69
C LEU A 434 2.73 20.15 -21.88
N THR A 435 2.87 19.44 -23.00
CA THR A 435 3.63 19.93 -24.17
C THR A 435 3.02 21.18 -24.82
N ASN A 436 1.73 21.42 -24.59
CA ASN A 436 1.00 22.54 -25.19
C ASN A 436 0.76 23.68 -24.17
N ALA A 437 1.28 23.54 -22.95
CA ALA A 437 1.08 24.50 -21.88
C ALA A 437 1.99 25.74 -22.07
N PRO A 438 1.57 26.92 -21.59
CA PRO A 438 2.40 28.12 -21.69
C PRO A 438 3.61 27.99 -20.77
N LEU A 439 4.80 28.19 -21.31
CA LEU A 439 6.08 28.12 -20.61
C LEU A 439 6.69 29.51 -20.37
N THR A 440 6.21 30.55 -21.06
CA THR A 440 6.66 31.95 -20.94
C THR A 440 5.50 32.90 -20.65
N LYS A 441 5.77 34.09 -20.11
CA LYS A 441 4.73 35.11 -19.88
C LYS A 441 4.12 35.58 -21.20
N LYS A 442 4.90 35.64 -22.27
CA LYS A 442 4.43 35.96 -23.63
C LYS A 442 3.34 34.98 -24.11
N GLU A 443 3.59 33.69 -23.96
CA GLU A 443 2.61 32.64 -24.30
C GLU A 443 1.38 32.70 -23.40
N LEU A 444 1.57 32.87 -22.09
CA LEU A 444 0.47 33.00 -21.14
C LEU A 444 -0.40 34.22 -21.46
N LYS A 445 0.20 35.39 -21.76
CA LYS A 445 -0.51 36.61 -22.17
C LYS A 445 -1.37 36.35 -23.41
N LYS A 446 -0.82 35.67 -24.42
CA LYS A 446 -1.57 35.26 -25.61
C LYS A 446 -2.76 34.36 -25.23
N GLN A 447 -2.57 33.39 -24.35
CA GLN A 447 -3.65 32.50 -23.90
C GLN A 447 -4.73 33.23 -23.08
N LEU A 448 -4.36 34.19 -22.23
CA LEU A 448 -5.30 35.04 -21.49
C LEU A 448 -6.17 35.87 -22.45
N LEU A 449 -5.57 36.50 -23.46
CA LEU A 449 -6.29 37.27 -24.48
C LEU A 449 -7.26 36.39 -25.28
N LEU A 450 -6.87 35.15 -25.57
CA LEU A 450 -7.70 34.17 -26.27
C LEU A 450 -8.70 33.44 -25.35
N LYS A 451 -8.79 33.80 -24.06
CA LYS A 451 -9.61 33.11 -23.05
C LYS A 451 -9.33 31.60 -22.94
N LYS A 452 -8.09 31.21 -23.24
CA LYS A 452 -7.55 29.84 -23.08
C LYS A 452 -6.79 29.63 -21.77
N ALA A 453 -6.60 30.70 -21.01
CA ALA A 453 -6.08 30.67 -19.65
C ALA A 453 -6.86 31.65 -18.79
N PHE A 454 -6.92 31.38 -17.48
CA PHE A 454 -7.53 32.26 -16.48
C PHE A 454 -6.72 32.25 -15.18
N ILE A 455 -6.92 33.26 -14.33
CA ILE A 455 -6.46 33.17 -12.94
C ILE A 455 -7.12 31.96 -12.29
N PHE A 456 -6.36 31.15 -11.57
CA PHE A 456 -6.85 29.91 -10.99
C PHE A 456 -8.12 30.09 -10.15
N HIS A 457 -9.08 29.18 -10.32
CA HIS A 457 -10.45 29.28 -9.80
C HIS A 457 -11.10 30.59 -10.22
N HIS A 458 -11.12 30.88 -11.52
CA HIS A 458 -11.70 32.12 -12.04
C HIS A 458 -13.17 32.35 -11.65
N THR A 459 -13.89 31.28 -11.28
CA THR A 459 -15.26 31.32 -10.74
C THR A 459 -15.33 31.60 -9.23
N TYR A 460 -14.24 31.39 -8.47
CA TYR A 460 -14.13 31.70 -7.04
C TYR A 460 -13.36 33.01 -6.81
N LYS A 461 -14.07 34.13 -7.00
CA LYS A 461 -13.48 35.47 -6.87
C LYS A 461 -12.84 35.70 -5.49
N GLY A 462 -11.63 36.23 -5.50
CA GLY A 462 -10.94 36.76 -4.31
C GLY A 462 -9.92 35.84 -3.64
N ALA A 463 -9.80 34.56 -4.04
CA ALA A 463 -8.84 33.64 -3.43
C ALA A 463 -7.43 33.69 -4.05
N HIS A 464 -7.33 33.80 -5.38
CA HIS A 464 -6.05 33.75 -6.09
C HIS A 464 -5.71 35.01 -6.88
N SER A 465 -6.59 36.02 -6.88
CA SER A 465 -6.30 37.29 -7.54
C SER A 465 -5.20 38.07 -6.82
N ILE A 466 -4.26 38.61 -7.57
CA ILE A 466 -3.17 39.48 -7.11
C ILE A 466 -3.19 40.74 -7.99
N SER A 467 -3.14 41.92 -7.39
CA SER A 467 -3.15 43.22 -8.08
C SER A 467 -1.98 43.38 -9.06
N ARG A 468 -2.04 44.38 -9.95
CA ARG A 468 -0.95 44.71 -10.91
C ARG A 468 -0.61 43.57 -11.89
N LEU A 469 -1.64 42.85 -12.36
CA LEU A 469 -1.45 41.75 -13.33
C LEU A 469 -0.95 42.28 -14.69
N ASP A 470 -1.51 43.39 -15.18
CA ASP A 470 -1.10 43.94 -16.47
C ASP A 470 0.35 44.44 -16.46
N GLU A 471 0.76 45.07 -15.35
CA GLU A 471 2.16 45.44 -15.10
C GLU A 471 3.07 44.19 -15.10
N TRP A 472 2.68 43.14 -14.39
CA TRP A 472 3.42 41.87 -14.33
C TRP A 472 3.56 41.20 -15.72
N LEU A 473 2.49 41.24 -16.54
CA LEU A 473 2.47 40.73 -17.92
C LEU A 473 3.22 41.64 -18.91
N SER A 474 3.50 42.89 -18.54
CA SER A 474 4.24 43.84 -19.38
C SER A 474 5.76 43.66 -19.27
N ILE A 475 6.24 43.19 -18.12
CA ILE A 475 7.63 42.82 -17.90
C ILE A 475 7.91 41.53 -18.69
N GLU A 476 9.02 41.48 -19.42
CA GLU A 476 9.45 40.28 -20.15
C GLU A 476 9.95 39.18 -19.19
N ASP A 477 10.13 37.96 -19.69
CA ASP A 477 10.76 36.88 -18.93
C ASP A 477 12.23 37.23 -18.64
N GLN A 478 12.67 37.14 -17.38
CA GLN A 478 14.01 37.54 -16.94
C GLN A 478 14.81 36.32 -16.46
N GLU A 479 16.15 36.35 -16.57
CA GLU A 479 17.00 35.31 -15.96
C GLU A 479 17.04 35.41 -14.43
N THR A 480 16.99 36.64 -13.91
CA THR A 480 16.94 36.94 -12.48
C THR A 480 15.74 37.85 -12.21
N PRO A 481 14.60 37.29 -11.75
CA PRO A 481 13.45 38.10 -11.39
C PRO A 481 13.73 39.04 -10.23
N ASP A 482 12.83 40.01 -10.03
CA ASP A 482 12.86 40.96 -8.92
C ASP A 482 11.51 40.99 -8.18
N ILE A 483 11.46 41.68 -7.04
CA ILE A 483 10.23 41.92 -6.29
C ILE A 483 9.43 43.02 -6.97
N GLN A 484 8.20 42.69 -7.38
CA GLN A 484 7.24 43.65 -7.93
C GLN A 484 6.70 44.58 -6.83
N PHE A 485 6.21 44.00 -5.73
CA PHE A 485 5.69 44.73 -4.57
C PHE A 485 5.49 43.82 -3.35
N GLU A 486 5.38 44.41 -2.16
CA GLU A 486 4.89 43.75 -0.94
C GLU A 486 3.35 43.76 -0.94
N ALA A 487 2.73 42.58 -1.03
CA ALA A 487 1.29 42.42 -0.96
C ALA A 487 0.79 42.39 0.48
N ILE A 488 -0.26 43.15 0.75
CA ILE A 488 -0.95 43.14 2.04
C ILE A 488 -1.85 41.90 2.11
N TYR A 489 -1.77 41.15 3.21
CA TYR A 489 -2.66 40.04 3.48
C TYR A 489 -3.95 40.53 4.15
N ASP A 490 -4.86 41.09 3.36
CA ASP A 490 -6.10 41.76 3.79
C ASP A 490 -7.38 40.95 3.56
N ARG A 491 -7.26 39.76 2.97
CA ARG A 491 -8.38 38.90 2.60
C ARG A 491 -8.21 37.52 3.21
N PHE A 492 -9.10 37.11 4.11
CA PHE A 492 -9.00 35.79 4.77
C PHE A 492 -9.12 34.60 3.79
N LYS A 493 -9.71 34.82 2.61
CA LYS A 493 -9.81 33.81 1.55
C LYS A 493 -8.57 33.75 0.65
N TRP A 494 -7.65 34.72 0.74
CA TRP A 494 -6.50 34.81 -0.15
C TRP A 494 -5.51 33.68 0.17
N GLU A 495 -5.20 32.90 -0.86
CA GLU A 495 -4.34 31.73 -0.79
C GLU A 495 -3.18 31.87 -1.78
N PRO A 496 -2.21 32.76 -1.47
CA PRO A 496 -1.01 32.92 -2.28
C PRO A 496 -0.18 31.63 -2.29
N GLN A 497 0.41 31.37 -3.45
CA GLN A 497 1.41 30.33 -3.65
C GLN A 497 2.78 30.97 -3.54
N PHE A 498 3.73 30.32 -2.86
CA PHE A 498 4.99 30.97 -2.53
C PHE A 498 6.16 29.98 -2.40
N VAL A 499 7.37 30.53 -2.59
CA VAL A 499 8.63 29.94 -2.15
C VAL A 499 9.01 30.57 -0.80
N SER A 500 9.54 29.77 0.11
CA SER A 500 9.91 30.23 1.47
C SER A 500 11.09 29.45 2.03
N LEU A 501 11.59 29.87 3.19
CA LEU A 501 12.49 29.04 3.98
C LEU A 501 11.77 27.79 4.49
N SER A 502 12.50 26.70 4.69
CA SER A 502 11.95 25.44 5.19
C SER A 502 11.40 25.52 6.62
N ASN A 503 11.88 26.50 7.40
CA ASN A 503 11.54 26.74 8.80
C ASN A 503 10.25 27.55 9.04
N ILE A 504 9.48 27.88 7.99
CA ILE A 504 8.13 28.44 8.18
C ILE A 504 7.27 27.51 9.06
N PRO A 505 6.20 28.01 9.72
CA PRO A 505 5.29 27.15 10.47
C PRO A 505 4.82 25.92 9.68
N TYR A 506 4.57 24.81 10.37
CA TYR A 506 3.93 23.64 9.77
C TYR A 506 2.45 23.93 9.48
N HIS A 507 1.86 23.20 8.53
CA HIS A 507 0.41 23.29 8.37
C HIS A 507 -0.27 22.78 9.64
N ASP A 508 -1.29 23.47 10.14
CA ASP A 508 -2.09 22.98 11.26
C ASP A 508 -2.84 21.70 10.84
N GLU A 509 -2.43 20.59 11.44
CA GLU A 509 -2.94 19.25 11.11
C GLU A 509 -4.35 18.99 11.64
N THR A 510 -4.92 19.92 12.41
CA THR A 510 -6.32 19.83 12.87
C THR A 510 -7.32 20.29 11.80
N PHE A 511 -6.87 21.02 10.77
CA PHE A 511 -7.74 21.47 9.69
C PHE A 511 -8.04 20.33 8.72
N PRO A 512 -9.33 20.03 8.46
CA PRO A 512 -9.71 18.91 7.61
C PRO A 512 -9.66 19.25 6.13
N TYR A 513 -9.31 18.26 5.30
CA TYR A 513 -9.49 18.37 3.85
C TYR A 513 -10.98 18.25 3.48
N PRO A 514 -11.53 19.04 2.53
CA PRO A 514 -10.89 20.10 1.73
C PRO A 514 -11.19 21.52 2.25
N ASN A 515 -11.37 21.67 3.55
CA ASN A 515 -11.84 22.91 4.18
C ASN A 515 -10.69 23.69 4.82
N ARG A 516 -10.20 24.71 4.10
CA ARG A 516 -9.17 25.66 4.58
C ARG A 516 -7.85 24.98 4.98
N ASP A 517 -7.62 23.76 4.50
CA ASP A 517 -6.43 22.97 4.82
C ASP A 517 -5.14 23.63 4.32
N ASN A 518 -5.18 24.32 3.18
CA ASN A 518 -4.03 25.05 2.63
C ASN A 518 -3.95 26.50 3.13
N THR A 519 -5.10 27.17 3.28
CA THR A 519 -5.20 28.57 3.73
C THR A 519 -4.67 28.77 5.15
N VAL A 520 -4.83 27.78 6.05
CA VAL A 520 -4.41 27.91 7.47
C VAL A 520 -2.94 28.27 7.65
N LEU A 521 -2.05 27.75 6.81
CA LEU A 521 -0.63 28.11 6.88
C LEU A 521 -0.41 29.59 6.57
N ARG A 522 -1.15 30.16 5.61
CA ARG A 522 -1.04 31.57 5.23
C ARG A 522 -1.53 32.48 6.35
N TRP A 523 -2.57 32.06 7.06
CA TRP A 523 -3.03 32.77 8.26
C TRP A 523 -1.94 32.79 9.32
N GLU A 524 -1.32 31.66 9.67
CA GLU A 524 -0.24 31.66 10.67
C GLU A 524 0.99 32.45 10.19
N MET A 525 1.34 32.38 8.91
CA MET A 525 2.42 33.18 8.35
C MET A 525 2.15 34.68 8.46
N CYS A 526 0.95 35.15 8.08
CA CYS A 526 0.57 36.55 8.30
C CYS A 526 0.65 36.91 9.79
N ARG A 527 0.03 36.09 10.65
CA ARG A 527 0.01 36.34 12.10
C ARG A 527 1.40 36.39 12.71
N SER A 528 2.31 35.56 12.24
CA SER A 528 3.71 35.56 12.67
C SER A 528 4.57 36.67 12.05
N GLY A 529 3.98 37.55 11.22
CA GLY A 529 4.63 38.74 10.67
C GLY A 529 5.36 38.52 9.34
N TYR A 530 5.01 37.47 8.58
CA TYR A 530 5.58 37.29 7.24
C TYR A 530 5.06 38.34 6.26
N LYS A 531 5.99 38.85 5.44
CA LYS A 531 5.74 39.71 4.29
C LYS A 531 5.59 38.87 3.03
N PHE A 532 4.57 39.17 2.23
CA PHE A 532 4.27 38.47 0.99
C PHE A 532 4.79 39.27 -0.19
N LEU A 533 6.01 38.95 -0.64
CA LEU A 533 6.71 39.68 -1.68
C LEU A 533 6.37 39.07 -3.04
N VAL A 534 5.62 39.78 -3.87
CA VAL A 534 5.20 39.32 -5.20
C VAL A 534 6.36 39.44 -6.16
N VAL A 535 6.76 38.34 -6.80
CA VAL A 535 7.84 38.31 -7.79
C VAL A 535 7.30 38.74 -9.16
N ASN A 536 8.08 39.53 -9.90
CA ASN A 536 7.69 40.15 -11.18
C ASN A 536 7.75 39.20 -12.41
N ASP A 537 8.21 37.97 -12.21
CA ASP A 537 8.31 36.92 -13.22
C ASP A 537 8.03 35.56 -12.56
N VAL A 538 7.88 34.52 -13.37
CA VAL A 538 7.48 33.14 -13.06
C VAL A 538 6.03 32.95 -12.68
N PHE A 539 5.46 31.83 -13.10
CA PHE A 539 4.10 31.45 -12.76
C PHE A 539 3.94 29.94 -12.65
N MET A 540 2.89 29.56 -11.94
CA MET A 540 2.42 28.19 -11.82
C MET A 540 1.09 28.06 -12.56
N PHE A 541 0.77 26.88 -13.08
CA PHE A 541 -0.47 26.65 -13.79
C PHE A 541 -1.03 25.24 -13.57
N HIS A 542 -2.35 25.14 -13.54
CA HIS A 542 -3.07 23.88 -13.53
C HIS A 542 -3.46 23.46 -14.95
N LEU A 543 -3.22 22.19 -15.31
CA LEU A 543 -3.57 21.63 -16.63
C LEU A 543 -5.07 21.28 -16.70
N GLY A 544 -5.75 21.86 -17.70
CA GLY A 544 -7.20 21.79 -17.85
C GLY A 544 -7.91 22.79 -16.94
N PHE A 545 -9.08 23.25 -17.37
CA PHE A 545 -9.96 24.03 -16.51
C PHE A 545 -10.56 23.16 -15.40
N LYS A 546 -10.75 23.74 -14.22
CA LYS A 546 -11.66 23.13 -13.25
C LYS A 546 -13.09 23.24 -13.79
N GLU A 547 -13.85 22.16 -13.71
CA GLU A 547 -15.25 22.13 -14.16
C GLU A 547 -16.08 23.21 -13.43
N ASN A 548 -17.12 23.71 -14.11
CA ASN A 548 -18.02 24.70 -13.55
C ASN A 548 -18.85 24.09 -12.41
N GLY A 549 -18.43 24.35 -11.17
CA GLY A 549 -19.10 23.88 -9.97
C GLY A 549 -18.24 22.92 -9.17
N GLU A 550 -18.42 22.94 -7.85
CA GLU A 550 -17.78 21.98 -6.97
C GLU A 550 -18.34 20.58 -7.24
N SER A 551 -17.47 19.58 -7.40
CA SER A 551 -17.96 18.21 -7.61
C SER A 551 -18.80 17.77 -6.40
N LYS A 552 -19.85 16.99 -6.65
CA LYS A 552 -20.77 16.56 -5.59
C LYS A 552 -20.05 15.85 -4.44
N ALA A 553 -19.03 15.06 -4.74
CA ALA A 553 -18.18 14.44 -3.73
C ALA A 553 -17.42 15.44 -2.86
N VAL A 554 -16.88 16.53 -3.44
CA VAL A 554 -16.19 17.59 -2.67
C VAL A 554 -17.18 18.34 -1.78
N SER A 555 -18.36 18.67 -2.31
CA SER A 555 -19.42 19.34 -1.52
C SER A 555 -19.85 18.49 -0.31
N ILE A 556 -20.07 17.18 -0.50
CA ILE A 556 -20.36 16.24 0.59
C ILE A 556 -19.19 16.17 1.58
N ALA A 557 -17.94 16.08 1.10
CA ALA A 557 -16.76 16.04 1.96
C ALA A 557 -16.61 17.32 2.81
N ARG A 558 -16.92 18.49 2.23
CA ARG A 558 -16.96 19.75 2.99
C ARG A 558 -18.03 19.74 4.07
N TYR A 559 -19.20 19.20 3.76
CA TYR A 559 -20.28 19.06 4.72
C TYR A 559 -19.87 18.14 5.88
N LEU A 560 -19.32 16.96 5.59
CA LEU A 560 -18.85 15.99 6.58
C LEU A 560 -17.80 16.59 7.54
N THR A 561 -16.96 17.48 7.05
CA THR A 561 -15.84 18.06 7.82
C THR A 561 -16.15 19.41 8.46
N ARG A 562 -17.36 19.96 8.26
CA ARG A 562 -17.74 21.30 8.74
C ARG A 562 -17.63 21.47 10.26
N ASN A 563 -18.06 20.45 11.01
CA ASN A 563 -17.98 20.48 12.48
C ASN A 563 -16.54 20.48 12.99
N GLN A 564 -15.67 19.68 12.35
CA GLN A 564 -14.24 19.68 12.66
C GLN A 564 -13.61 21.03 12.31
N LEU A 565 -13.91 21.59 11.13
CA LEU A 565 -13.42 22.91 10.71
C LEU A 565 -13.77 23.99 11.74
N ASN A 566 -15.02 24.05 12.20
CA ASN A 566 -15.45 25.08 13.15
C ASN A 566 -14.67 25.00 14.47
N LYS A 567 -14.48 23.79 15.01
CA LYS A 567 -13.67 23.55 16.21
C LYS A 567 -12.21 23.95 16.01
N SER A 568 -11.63 23.57 14.86
CA SER A 568 -10.24 23.91 14.51
C SER A 568 -10.07 25.42 14.35
N LEU A 569 -11.01 26.12 13.70
CA LEU A 569 -11.00 27.57 13.56
C LEU A 569 -11.06 28.30 14.91
N GLU A 570 -11.95 27.88 15.80
CA GLU A 570 -12.07 28.50 17.13
C GLU A 570 -10.78 28.34 17.94
N LYS A 571 -10.22 27.12 17.96
CA LYS A 571 -8.96 26.83 18.64
C LYS A 571 -7.80 27.60 18.01
N PHE A 572 -7.72 27.63 16.69
CA PHE A 572 -6.68 28.34 15.94
C PHE A 572 -6.70 29.83 16.21
N LYS A 573 -7.88 30.48 16.16
CA LYS A 573 -8.02 31.91 16.48
C LYS A 573 -7.51 32.23 17.88
N LYS A 574 -7.99 31.50 18.90
CA LYS A 574 -7.53 31.66 20.28
C LYS A 574 -6.00 31.53 20.41
N LEU A 575 -5.43 30.50 19.78
CA LEU A 575 -3.98 30.28 19.79
C LEU A 575 -3.20 31.39 19.08
N MET A 576 -3.68 31.86 17.92
CA MET A 576 -3.03 32.96 17.17
C MET A 576 -3.11 34.29 17.90
N ASP A 577 -4.21 34.58 18.60
CA ASP A 577 -4.38 35.80 19.41
C ASP A 577 -3.46 35.80 20.63
N ILE A 578 -3.24 34.65 21.26
CA ILE A 578 -2.26 34.50 22.35
C ILE A 578 -0.83 34.62 21.81
N LYS A 579 -0.50 33.92 20.72
CA LYS A 579 0.87 33.83 20.20
C LYS A 579 1.32 35.11 19.47
N TYR A 580 0.39 35.79 18.81
CA TYR A 580 0.67 36.95 17.94
C TYR A 580 -0.39 38.07 18.13
N PRO A 581 -0.48 38.71 19.31
CA PRO A 581 -1.51 39.70 19.58
C PRO A 581 -1.41 40.96 18.69
N SER A 582 -0.20 41.37 18.31
CA SER A 582 0.06 42.60 17.53
C SER A 582 -0.44 42.55 16.09
N THR A 583 -0.65 41.36 15.53
CA THR A 583 -1.12 41.16 14.14
C THR A 583 -2.62 40.83 14.07
N ALA A 584 -3.32 40.78 15.21
CA ALA A 584 -4.72 40.35 15.28
C ALA A 584 -5.68 41.15 14.40
N LYS A 585 -5.49 42.47 14.34
CA LYS A 585 -6.31 43.37 13.53
C LYS A 585 -5.87 43.43 12.06
N LYS A 586 -4.63 43.01 11.75
CA LYS A 586 -4.02 43.14 10.41
C LYS A 586 -4.22 41.90 9.54
N CYS A 587 -4.33 40.72 10.16
CA CYS A 587 -4.34 39.43 9.47
C CYS A 587 -5.69 38.72 9.66
N PRO A 588 -6.59 38.79 8.68
CA PRO A 588 -7.93 38.22 8.82
C PRO A 588 -7.92 36.69 8.71
N ILE A 589 -8.62 36.01 9.62
CA ILE A 589 -8.73 34.54 9.72
C ILE A 589 -10.14 34.06 9.35
N SER A 590 -11.15 34.93 9.44
CA SER A 590 -12.51 34.69 8.97
C SER A 590 -13.15 36.00 8.52
N ASN A 591 -14.33 35.89 7.90
CA ASN A 591 -15.30 37.00 7.87
C ASN A 591 -15.58 37.52 9.28
#